data_AF-A0A1B0DLU3-F1
#
_entry.id   AF-A0A1B0DLU3-F1
#
_cell.length_a   1.000
_cell.length_b   1.000
_cell.length_c   1.000
_cell.angle_alpha   90.00
_cell.angle_beta   90.00
_cell.angle_gamma   90.00
#
_symmetry.space_group_name_H-M   'P 1'
#
loop_
_entity.id
_entity.type
_entity.pdbx_description
1 polymer ?
#
loop_
_entity_poly.entity_id
_entity_poly.type
_entity_poly.pdbx_seq_one_letter_code
_entity_poly.pdbx_strand_id
1 'polypeptide(L)'
;MEGGQDVHSEVSVSEESDEDKPREIIVEDSEPQIPVPQYSDEELDKLVEFVQNMTTLFDLHESDWTEDCVETIRKWFMNVSELVLLIFYDGNALSASLGFPAASVLDFTYFLRLPGEIFSVDGFHDCVQFGTMHEVDGSMLALLEIVFAPIFFAYEPWSESVKSACLEAVHGFLAHVSHLHHKLAGFTVLYIPTEGMHLEPLEAVKDPRYLKRLEAVATHWMTQIRTALADTDQTDHDSVCPSDEYDFWLYRRK
;
A
#
# COMPACT_ATOMS: atom_id res chain seq x y z
N MET A 1 -41.29 6.59 28.46
CA MET A 1 -41.34 6.98 27.03
C MET A 1 -40.89 8.43 27.00
N GLU A 2 -39.56 8.57 27.02
CA GLU A 2 -38.76 9.08 25.88
C GLU A 2 -38.85 10.62 25.88
N GLY A 3 -37.85 11.39 26.31
CA GLY A 3 -36.42 11.11 26.39
C GLY A 3 -35.73 11.40 25.06
N GLY A 4 -35.80 12.65 24.60
CA GLY A 4 -35.01 13.18 23.49
C GLY A 4 -34.48 14.56 23.88
N GLN A 5 -33.20 14.61 24.29
CA GLN A 5 -32.45 15.85 24.45
C GLN A 5 -31.69 16.11 23.14
N ASP A 6 -32.27 16.94 22.28
CA ASP A 6 -31.52 17.68 21.27
C ASP A 6 -30.65 18.70 21.99
N VAL A 7 -29.34 18.44 22.04
CA VAL A 7 -28.35 19.43 22.50
C VAL A 7 -28.17 20.43 21.37
N HIS A 8 -29.11 21.38 21.27
CA HIS A 8 -28.90 22.62 20.55
C HIS A 8 -27.88 23.45 21.34
N SER A 9 -26.68 23.60 20.79
CA SER A 9 -25.69 24.58 21.25
C SER A 9 -26.31 25.98 21.15
N GLU A 10 -26.66 26.58 22.29
CA GLU A 10 -27.13 27.96 22.35
C GLU A 10 -25.97 28.91 22.04
N VAL A 11 -26.07 29.59 20.89
CA VAL A 11 -25.20 30.71 20.54
C VAL A 11 -25.80 31.97 21.16
N SER A 12 -25.27 32.40 22.30
CA SER A 12 -25.65 33.64 22.96
C SER A 12 -24.97 34.82 22.25
N VAL A 13 -25.70 35.56 21.42
CA VAL A 13 -25.23 36.81 20.80
C VAL A 13 -25.81 37.99 21.57
N SER A 14 -25.01 38.63 22.43
CA SER A 14 -25.34 39.93 23.00
C SER A 14 -25.00 41.03 21.98
N GLU A 15 -26.02 41.69 21.43
CA GLU A 15 -25.86 42.87 20.58
C GLU A 15 -25.75 44.13 21.46
N GLU A 16 -24.53 44.59 21.71
CA GLU A 16 -24.29 46.01 21.97
C GLU A 16 -23.18 46.52 21.05
N SER A 17 -23.53 47.60 20.34
CA SER A 17 -22.76 48.32 19.35
C SER A 17 -21.68 49.17 20.02
N ASP A 18 -20.41 48.91 19.73
CA ASP A 18 -19.38 49.95 19.66
C ASP A 18 -18.16 49.48 18.87
N GLU A 19 -17.51 50.45 18.22
CA GLU A 19 -16.59 50.36 17.10
C GLU A 19 -15.34 49.45 17.29
N ASP A 20 -15.04 48.71 16.23
CA ASP A 20 -13.71 48.29 15.75
C ASP A 20 -12.71 47.72 16.78
N LYS A 21 -13.09 46.62 17.44
CA LYS A 21 -12.14 45.66 18.00
C LYS A 21 -12.25 44.33 17.28
N PRO A 22 -11.13 43.73 16.80
CA PRO A 22 -11.17 42.38 16.25
C PRO A 22 -11.72 41.45 17.33
N ARG A 23 -12.81 40.74 17.01
CA ARG A 23 -13.31 39.65 17.85
C ARG A 23 -12.24 38.57 17.82
N GLU A 24 -11.47 38.45 18.90
CA GLU A 24 -10.68 37.24 19.14
C GLU A 24 -11.66 36.09 19.30
N ILE A 25 -11.80 35.31 18.22
CA ILE A 25 -12.39 33.98 18.29
C ILE A 25 -11.37 33.16 19.08
N ILE A 26 -11.65 32.95 20.37
CA ILE A 26 -10.95 31.94 21.15
C ILE A 26 -11.41 30.60 20.57
N VAL A 27 -10.67 30.10 19.58
CA VAL A 27 -10.72 28.70 19.23
C VAL A 27 -10.09 27.99 20.42
N GLU A 28 -10.91 27.36 21.26
CA GLU A 28 -10.38 26.37 22.21
C GLU A 28 -9.74 25.28 21.36
N ASP A 29 -8.43 25.39 21.16
CA ASP A 29 -7.57 24.39 20.56
C ASP A 29 -7.51 23.22 21.54
N SER A 30 -8.62 22.47 21.58
CA SER A 30 -8.74 21.24 22.33
C SER A 30 -7.91 20.24 21.54
N GLU A 31 -6.62 20.11 21.88
CA GLU A 31 -5.78 19.07 21.31
C GLU A 31 -6.55 17.74 21.39
N PRO A 32 -6.70 17.00 20.27
CA PRO A 32 -7.44 15.75 20.27
C PRO A 32 -6.79 14.82 21.30
N GLN A 33 -7.53 14.50 22.37
CA GLN A 33 -7.04 13.63 23.42
C GLN A 33 -6.80 12.24 22.82
N ILE A 34 -5.53 11.84 22.76
CA ILE A 34 -5.14 10.51 22.27
C ILE A 34 -5.74 9.48 23.25
N PRO A 35 -6.63 8.59 22.78
CA PRO A 35 -7.26 7.62 23.66
C PRO A 35 -6.21 6.66 24.20
N VAL A 36 -6.21 6.47 25.52
CA VAL A 36 -5.25 5.60 26.20
C VAL A 36 -5.86 4.19 26.33
N PRO A 37 -5.26 3.16 25.72
CA PRO A 37 -5.72 1.78 25.88
C PRO A 37 -5.61 1.34 27.34
N GLN A 38 -6.64 0.63 27.81
CA GLN A 38 -6.65 -0.02 29.12
C GLN A 38 -6.87 -1.50 28.92
N TYR A 39 -5.77 -2.26 28.84
CA TYR A 39 -5.78 -3.71 28.75
C TYR A 39 -5.43 -4.32 30.10
N SER A 40 -6.08 -5.42 30.48
CA SER A 40 -5.50 -6.32 31.48
C SER A 40 -4.29 -7.06 30.89
N ASP A 41 -3.41 -7.60 31.74
CA ASP A 41 -2.27 -8.37 31.25
C ASP A 41 -2.74 -9.59 30.44
N GLU A 42 -3.83 -10.25 30.86
CA GLU A 42 -4.40 -11.40 30.14
C GLU A 42 -5.00 -11.02 28.79
N GLU A 43 -5.60 -9.84 28.67
CA GLU A 43 -6.13 -9.35 27.39
C GLU A 43 -4.99 -9.02 26.43
N LEU A 44 -3.95 -8.35 26.92
CA LEU A 44 -2.79 -7.98 26.12
C LEU A 44 -2.01 -9.22 25.66
N ASP A 45 -1.85 -10.23 26.53
CA ASP A 45 -1.22 -11.50 26.17
C ASP A 45 -1.97 -12.22 25.05
N LYS A 46 -3.31 -12.25 25.10
CA LYS A 46 -4.13 -12.84 24.03
C LYS A 46 -4.01 -12.08 22.72
N LEU A 47 -4.00 -10.76 22.76
CA LEU A 47 -3.83 -9.93 21.56
C LEU A 47 -2.46 -10.15 20.91
N VAL A 48 -1.41 -10.29 21.72
CA VAL A 48 -0.07 -10.69 21.23
C VAL A 48 -0.13 -12.08 20.59
N GLU A 49 -0.77 -13.05 21.24
CA GLU A 49 -0.92 -14.41 20.71
C GLU A 49 -1.65 -14.41 19.35
N PHE A 50 -2.67 -13.57 19.16
CA PHE A 50 -3.34 -13.42 17.87
C PHE A 50 -2.40 -12.91 16.78
N VAL A 51 -1.58 -11.89 17.07
CA VAL A 51 -0.57 -11.40 16.13
C VAL A 51 0.40 -12.52 15.77
N GLN A 52 0.90 -13.27 16.75
CA GLN A 52 1.82 -14.39 16.51
C GLN A 52 1.20 -15.47 15.62
N ASN A 53 -0.04 -15.88 15.91
CA ASN A 53 -0.76 -16.90 15.15
C ASN A 53 -1.15 -16.45 13.73
N MET A 54 -1.35 -15.15 13.53
CA MET A 54 -1.67 -14.57 12.22
C MET A 54 -0.43 -14.25 11.39
N THR A 55 0.76 -14.28 12.00
CA THR A 55 2.02 -14.01 11.30
C THR A 55 2.40 -15.21 10.45
N THR A 56 2.66 -14.96 9.17
CA THR A 56 3.11 -15.98 8.23
C THR A 56 4.36 -15.47 7.54
N LEU A 57 5.52 -15.99 7.92
CA LEU A 57 6.79 -15.71 7.26
C LEU A 57 7.42 -17.01 6.78
N PHE A 58 8.31 -16.92 5.80
CA PHE A 58 9.06 -18.09 5.36
C PHE A 58 9.91 -18.65 6.51
N ASP A 59 9.79 -19.95 6.79
CA ASP A 59 10.53 -20.67 7.83
C ASP A 59 10.29 -20.19 9.28
N LEU A 60 9.15 -19.56 9.55
CA LEU A 60 8.77 -19.13 10.91
C LEU A 60 8.49 -20.30 11.84
N HIS A 61 9.20 -20.36 12.96
CA HIS A 61 8.97 -21.33 14.02
C HIS A 61 8.54 -20.66 15.35
N GLU A 62 7.79 -21.37 16.19
CA GLU A 62 7.34 -20.87 17.50
C GLU A 62 8.51 -20.46 18.42
N SER A 63 9.69 -21.05 18.21
CA SER A 63 10.91 -20.74 18.97
C SER A 63 11.58 -19.43 18.60
N ASP A 64 11.18 -18.83 17.48
CA ASP A 64 11.84 -17.63 16.94
C ASP A 64 11.34 -16.36 17.62
N TRP A 65 10.18 -16.42 18.29
CA TRP A 65 9.62 -15.31 19.04
C TRP A 65 10.50 -14.95 20.24
N THR A 66 11.15 -13.79 20.15
CA THR A 66 11.96 -13.23 21.22
C THR A 66 11.15 -12.31 22.13
N GLU A 67 11.64 -12.10 23.35
CA GLU A 67 11.03 -11.15 24.31
C GLU A 67 10.97 -9.73 23.72
N ASP A 68 11.99 -9.32 22.96
CA ASP A 68 12.03 -8.02 22.28
C ASP A 68 10.92 -7.88 21.22
N CYS A 69 10.64 -8.94 20.46
CA CYS A 69 9.52 -8.97 19.51
C CYS A 69 8.19 -8.79 20.24
N VAL A 70 7.98 -9.60 21.28
CA VAL A 70 6.74 -9.57 22.08
C VAL A 70 6.54 -8.19 22.72
N GLU A 71 7.60 -7.60 23.27
CA GLU A 71 7.53 -6.27 23.87
C GLU A 71 7.16 -5.19 22.83
N THR A 72 7.67 -5.32 21.61
CA THR A 72 7.32 -4.39 20.51
C THR A 72 5.87 -4.52 20.09
N ILE A 73 5.35 -5.75 20.02
CA ILE A 73 3.92 -5.99 19.75
C ILE A 73 3.06 -5.40 20.87
N ARG A 74 3.44 -5.57 22.15
CA ARG A 74 2.74 -4.94 23.29
C ARG A 74 2.74 -3.41 23.18
N LYS A 75 3.89 -2.82 22.85
CA LYS A 75 4.03 -1.37 22.63
C LYS A 75 3.10 -0.88 21.52
N TRP A 76 2.95 -1.64 20.44
CA TRP A 76 1.99 -1.33 19.38
C TRP A 76 0.56 -1.25 19.94
N PHE A 77 0.08 -2.27 20.67
CA PHE A 77 -1.27 -2.23 21.25
C PHE A 77 -1.47 -1.06 22.22
N MET A 78 -0.48 -0.76 23.06
CA MET A 78 -0.54 0.30 24.07
C MET A 78 -0.42 1.72 23.51
N ASN A 79 0.14 1.89 22.30
CA ASN A 79 0.30 3.20 21.66
C ASN A 79 -0.56 3.31 20.39
N VAL A 80 -1.74 3.92 20.50
CA VAL A 80 -2.67 4.12 19.38
C VAL A 80 -2.17 5.08 18.29
N SER A 81 -1.06 5.77 18.53
CA SER A 81 -0.40 6.60 17.52
C SER A 81 0.42 5.77 16.53
N GLU A 82 0.81 4.55 16.92
CA GLU A 82 1.58 3.65 16.06
C GLU A 82 0.63 2.91 15.12
N LEU A 83 0.57 3.37 13.87
CA LEU A 83 -0.41 2.85 12.92
C LEU A 83 -0.02 1.50 12.31
N VAL A 84 1.28 1.15 12.37
CA VAL A 84 1.85 0.01 11.66
C VAL A 84 2.75 -0.79 12.59
N LEU A 85 2.53 -2.09 12.61
CA LEU A 85 3.43 -3.08 13.19
C LEU A 85 3.94 -3.97 12.05
N LEU A 86 5.26 -4.13 11.94
CA LEU A 86 5.89 -5.04 10.99
C LEU A 86 6.62 -6.14 11.74
N ILE A 87 6.57 -7.35 11.19
CA ILE A 87 7.27 -8.53 11.70
C ILE A 87 8.03 -9.14 10.52
N PHE A 88 9.34 -9.34 10.70
CA PHE A 88 10.26 -9.74 9.64
C PHE A 88 11.54 -10.35 10.21
N TYR A 89 12.33 -11.01 9.36
CA TYR A 89 13.67 -11.44 9.73
C TYR A 89 14.72 -10.37 9.42
N ASP A 90 15.48 -9.96 10.44
CA ASP A 90 16.75 -9.24 10.27
C ASP A 90 17.90 -10.26 10.33
N GLY A 91 18.40 -10.65 9.16
CA GLY A 91 19.30 -11.79 9.04
C GLY A 91 18.60 -13.09 9.45
N ASN A 92 18.99 -13.65 10.59
CA ASN A 92 18.40 -14.89 11.14
C ASN A 92 17.58 -14.64 12.42
N ALA A 93 17.39 -13.38 12.80
CA ALA A 93 16.65 -13.03 14.01
C ALA A 93 15.28 -12.46 13.65
N LEU A 94 14.22 -13.08 14.15
CA LEU A 94 12.88 -12.51 14.05
C LEU A 94 12.87 -11.18 14.81
N SER A 95 12.34 -10.16 14.15
CA SER A 95 12.30 -8.79 14.63
C SER A 95 10.92 -8.19 14.39
N ALA A 96 10.52 -7.29 15.28
CA ALA A 96 9.32 -6.48 15.13
C ALA A 96 9.67 -5.00 15.14
N SER A 97 8.96 -4.18 14.34
CA SER A 97 9.16 -2.73 14.31
C SER A 97 7.84 -1.97 14.25
N LEU A 98 7.83 -0.80 14.88
CA LEU A 98 6.75 0.18 14.80
C LEU A 98 7.05 1.11 13.62
N GLY A 99 6.47 0.81 12.47
CA GLY A 99 6.81 1.43 11.18
C GLY A 99 7.87 0.66 10.38
N PHE A 100 8.23 1.22 9.21
CA PHE A 100 9.11 0.55 8.25
C PHE A 100 10.56 0.45 8.74
N PRO A 101 11.19 -0.74 8.67
CA PRO A 101 12.59 -0.89 9.03
C PRO A 101 13.49 -0.12 8.06
N ALA A 102 14.61 0.39 8.58
CA ALA A 102 15.63 1.04 7.76
C ALA A 102 16.45 0.04 6.92
N ALA A 103 16.43 -1.24 7.31
CA ALA A 103 17.09 -2.33 6.60
C ALA A 103 16.23 -2.86 5.45
N SER A 104 16.88 -3.43 4.43
CA SER A 104 16.19 -4.14 3.35
C SER A 104 15.62 -5.44 3.88
N VAL A 105 14.33 -5.68 3.65
CA VAL A 105 13.61 -6.88 4.10
C VAL A 105 13.11 -7.65 2.89
N LEU A 106 13.29 -8.97 2.90
CA LEU A 106 12.86 -9.87 1.83
C LEU A 106 11.35 -10.15 1.90
N ASP A 107 10.88 -10.53 3.08
CA ASP A 107 9.48 -10.77 3.40
C ASP A 107 9.10 -10.22 4.77
N PHE A 108 7.85 -9.76 4.89
CA PHE A 108 7.32 -9.27 6.15
C PHE A 108 5.82 -9.49 6.25
N THR A 109 5.34 -9.66 7.48
CA THR A 109 3.93 -9.53 7.82
C THR A 109 3.71 -8.14 8.41
N TYR A 110 2.67 -7.46 7.97
CA TYR A 110 2.26 -6.16 8.48
C TYR A 110 0.89 -6.22 9.13
N PHE A 111 0.70 -5.41 10.17
CA PHE A 111 -0.58 -5.16 10.81
C PHE A 111 -0.81 -3.65 10.86
N LEU A 112 -1.98 -3.21 10.44
CA LEU A 112 -2.40 -1.82 10.39
C LEU A 112 -3.58 -1.62 11.33
N ARG A 113 -3.63 -0.43 11.92
CA ARG A 113 -4.77 0.06 12.69
C ARG A 113 -5.23 1.40 12.15
N LEU A 114 -6.50 1.73 12.39
CA LEU A 114 -6.98 3.08 12.17
C LEU A 114 -6.47 4.03 13.27
N PRO A 115 -6.28 5.33 12.98
CA PRO A 115 -5.83 6.29 13.97
C PRO A 115 -6.75 6.33 15.20
N GLY A 116 -6.18 6.13 16.40
CA GLY A 116 -6.93 6.14 17.66
C GLY A 116 -7.74 4.88 17.95
N GLU A 117 -7.65 3.84 17.11
CA GLU A 117 -8.39 2.60 17.29
C GLU A 117 -7.82 1.73 18.41
N ILE A 118 -8.66 1.35 19.36
CA ILE A 118 -8.34 0.42 20.44
C ILE A 118 -9.01 -0.91 20.13
N PHE A 119 -8.21 -1.96 19.92
CA PHE A 119 -8.74 -3.30 19.65
C PHE A 119 -9.29 -3.91 20.93
N SER A 120 -10.40 -4.64 20.85
CA SER A 120 -10.82 -5.58 21.89
C SER A 120 -10.40 -7.00 21.52
N VAL A 121 -10.26 -7.89 22.50
CA VAL A 121 -9.94 -9.31 22.23
C VAL A 121 -10.97 -9.94 21.29
N ASP A 122 -12.26 -9.68 21.51
CA ASP A 122 -13.33 -10.28 20.70
C ASP A 122 -13.44 -9.67 19.29
N GLY A 123 -13.06 -8.40 19.12
CA GLY A 123 -13.18 -7.68 17.85
C GLY A 123 -11.90 -7.57 17.03
N PHE A 124 -10.76 -8.05 17.55
CA PHE A 124 -9.45 -7.86 16.92
C PHE A 124 -9.43 -8.33 15.47
N HIS A 125 -9.92 -9.55 15.21
CA HIS A 125 -9.90 -10.15 13.87
C HIS A 125 -10.81 -9.45 12.85
N ASP A 126 -11.84 -8.72 13.32
CA ASP A 126 -12.76 -7.98 12.44
C ASP A 126 -12.22 -6.58 12.09
N CYS A 127 -11.39 -6.01 12.98
CA CYS A 127 -10.88 -4.65 12.86
C CYS A 127 -9.49 -4.57 12.25
N VAL A 128 -8.60 -5.52 12.56
CA VAL A 128 -7.20 -5.44 12.14
C VAL A 128 -7.07 -5.66 10.64
N GLN A 129 -6.35 -4.76 9.97
CA GLN A 129 -5.93 -4.98 8.59
C GLN A 129 -4.53 -5.55 8.59
N PHE A 130 -4.31 -6.67 7.94
CA PHE A 130 -3.00 -7.31 7.93
C PHE A 130 -2.73 -7.99 6.59
N GLY A 131 -1.47 -8.30 6.35
CA GLY A 131 -1.07 -9.02 5.16
C GLY A 131 0.39 -9.41 5.22
N THR A 132 0.76 -10.32 4.34
CA THR A 132 2.14 -10.78 4.16
C THR A 132 2.59 -10.39 2.77
N MET A 133 3.75 -9.76 2.69
CA MET A 133 4.38 -9.38 1.44
C MET A 133 5.70 -10.13 1.29
N HIS A 134 5.83 -10.86 0.19
CA HIS A 134 7.07 -11.52 -0.24
C HIS A 134 7.57 -10.81 -1.49
N GLU A 135 8.83 -10.39 -1.55
CA GLU A 135 9.39 -9.62 -2.68
C GLU A 135 8.54 -8.35 -2.97
N VAL A 136 8.90 -7.25 -2.30
CA VAL A 136 8.09 -6.03 -2.23
C VAL A 136 7.58 -5.53 -3.58
N ASP A 137 8.42 -5.51 -4.60
CA ASP A 137 8.07 -5.00 -5.93
C ASP A 137 7.13 -5.94 -6.70
N GLY A 138 7.38 -7.25 -6.66
CA GLY A 138 6.51 -8.27 -7.27
C GLY A 138 5.13 -8.34 -6.60
N SER A 139 5.09 -8.36 -5.27
CA SER A 139 3.84 -8.33 -4.50
C SER A 139 3.06 -7.04 -4.72
N MET A 140 3.74 -5.89 -4.76
CA MET A 140 3.09 -4.60 -5.06
C MET A 140 2.48 -4.61 -6.46
N LEU A 141 3.21 -5.10 -7.47
CA LEU A 141 2.69 -5.21 -8.84
C LEU A 141 1.44 -6.10 -8.89
N ALA A 142 1.50 -7.27 -8.26
CA ALA A 142 0.37 -8.20 -8.21
C ALA A 142 -0.86 -7.60 -7.51
N LEU A 143 -0.69 -6.94 -6.36
CA LEU A 143 -1.80 -6.29 -5.65
C LEU A 143 -2.45 -5.20 -6.51
N LEU A 144 -1.63 -4.36 -7.15
CA LEU A 144 -2.14 -3.28 -7.99
C LEU A 144 -2.88 -3.80 -9.22
N GLU A 145 -2.35 -4.83 -9.86
CA GLU A 145 -2.91 -5.38 -11.11
C GLU A 145 -4.14 -6.26 -10.87
N ILE A 146 -4.11 -7.11 -9.83
CA ILE A 146 -5.12 -8.15 -9.60
C ILE A 146 -6.25 -7.64 -8.69
N VAL A 147 -5.93 -6.83 -7.68
CA VAL A 147 -6.92 -6.38 -6.69
C VAL A 147 -7.40 -4.96 -7.01
N PHE A 148 -6.48 -3.99 -7.07
CA PHE A 148 -6.88 -2.58 -7.15
C PHE A 148 -7.36 -2.16 -8.53
N ALA A 149 -6.68 -2.55 -9.61
CA ALA A 149 -7.04 -2.14 -10.96
C ALA A 149 -8.49 -2.51 -11.34
N PRO A 150 -8.98 -3.75 -11.11
CA PRO A 150 -10.37 -4.10 -11.36
C PRO A 150 -11.37 -3.24 -10.58
N ILE A 151 -11.07 -2.90 -9.32
CA ILE A 151 -11.91 -2.03 -8.50
C ILE A 151 -12.00 -0.63 -9.14
N PHE A 152 -10.87 -0.07 -9.58
CA PHE A 152 -10.85 1.22 -10.28
C PHE A 152 -11.62 1.19 -11.60
N PHE A 153 -11.51 0.11 -12.38
CA PHE A 153 -12.26 -0.04 -13.63
C PHE A 153 -13.77 -0.11 -13.39
N ALA A 154 -14.20 -0.81 -12.35
CA ALA A 154 -15.60 -0.99 -11.98
C ALA A 154 -16.20 0.19 -11.20
N TYR A 155 -15.40 1.15 -10.73
CA TYR A 155 -15.91 2.25 -9.92
C TYR A 155 -16.82 3.19 -10.74
N GLU A 156 -18.11 3.15 -10.48
CA GLU A 156 -19.16 3.94 -11.15
C GLU A 156 -19.37 5.36 -10.58
N PRO A 157 -19.20 5.66 -9.28
CA PRO A 157 -19.51 6.98 -8.74
C PRO A 157 -18.64 8.14 -9.29
N TRP A 158 -17.53 7.85 -9.97
CA TRP A 158 -16.71 8.88 -10.58
C TRP A 158 -17.35 9.48 -11.83
N SER A 159 -17.16 10.79 -12.01
CA SER A 159 -17.46 11.41 -13.29
C SER A 159 -16.52 10.88 -14.38
N GLU A 160 -16.99 10.89 -15.62
CA GLU A 160 -16.24 10.40 -16.79
C GLU A 160 -14.83 11.00 -16.93
N SER A 161 -14.67 12.30 -16.63
CA SER A 161 -13.37 12.96 -16.70
C SER A 161 -12.41 12.48 -15.61
N VAL A 162 -12.91 12.33 -14.38
CA VAL A 162 -12.13 11.83 -13.24
C VAL A 162 -11.74 10.38 -13.46
N LYS A 163 -12.69 9.54 -13.89
CA LYS A 163 -12.44 8.14 -14.21
C LYS A 163 -11.38 8.01 -15.29
N SER A 164 -11.53 8.71 -16.41
CA SER A 164 -10.54 8.66 -17.49
C SER A 164 -9.13 9.07 -17.05
N ALA A 165 -9.01 10.15 -16.25
CA ALA A 165 -7.70 10.61 -15.74
C ALA A 165 -7.08 9.62 -14.76
N CYS A 166 -7.88 9.03 -13.87
CA CYS A 166 -7.40 8.03 -12.93
C CYS A 166 -6.94 6.76 -13.66
N LEU A 167 -7.73 6.24 -14.61
CA LEU A 167 -7.37 5.03 -15.34
C LEU A 167 -6.12 5.22 -16.20
N GLU A 168 -5.92 6.40 -16.80
CA GLU A 168 -4.69 6.74 -17.49
C GLU A 168 -3.47 6.69 -16.54
N ALA A 169 -3.61 7.24 -15.33
CA ALA A 169 -2.56 7.17 -14.30
C ALA A 169 -2.30 5.73 -13.83
N VAL A 170 -3.35 4.93 -13.61
CA VAL A 170 -3.24 3.52 -13.21
C VAL A 170 -2.52 2.71 -14.29
N HIS A 171 -2.89 2.83 -15.56
CA HIS A 171 -2.21 2.15 -16.65
C HIS A 171 -0.75 2.57 -16.78
N GLY A 172 -0.47 3.87 -16.70
CA GLY A 172 0.91 4.38 -16.73
C GLY A 172 1.76 3.85 -15.59
N PHE A 173 1.19 3.80 -14.38
CA PHE A 173 1.88 3.28 -13.20
C PHE A 173 2.13 1.78 -13.28
N LEU A 174 1.10 0.98 -13.65
CA LEU A 174 1.24 -0.46 -13.85
C LEU A 174 2.27 -0.80 -14.93
N ALA A 175 2.28 -0.06 -16.03
CA ALA A 175 3.28 -0.23 -17.08
C ALA A 175 4.70 0.08 -16.59
N HIS A 176 4.86 1.13 -15.78
CA HIS A 176 6.14 1.51 -15.20
C HIS A 176 6.67 0.49 -14.18
N VAL A 177 5.83 0.06 -13.24
CA VAL A 177 6.20 -0.94 -12.22
C VAL A 177 6.49 -2.29 -12.88
N SER A 178 5.67 -2.71 -13.86
CA SER A 178 5.93 -3.92 -14.65
C SER A 178 7.29 -3.87 -15.34
N HIS A 179 7.63 -2.72 -15.92
CA HIS A 179 8.93 -2.53 -16.55
C HIS A 179 10.07 -2.62 -15.53
N LEU A 180 9.98 -1.92 -14.39
CA LEU A 180 11.01 -1.93 -13.36
C LEU A 180 11.26 -3.32 -12.79
N HIS A 181 10.19 -4.03 -12.39
CA HIS A 181 10.27 -5.36 -11.79
C HIS A 181 11.01 -6.34 -12.72
N HIS A 182 10.62 -6.40 -13.98
CA HIS A 182 11.20 -7.33 -14.94
C HIS A 182 12.57 -6.89 -15.46
N LYS A 183 12.84 -5.57 -15.52
CA LYS A 183 14.15 -5.05 -15.93
C LYS A 183 15.24 -5.45 -14.95
N LEU A 184 14.95 -5.51 -13.65
CA LEU A 184 15.91 -6.02 -12.65
C LEU A 184 16.26 -7.49 -12.89
N ALA A 185 15.31 -8.28 -13.39
CA ALA A 185 15.54 -9.66 -13.82
C ALA A 185 16.09 -9.79 -15.25
N GLY A 186 16.32 -8.67 -15.94
CA GLY A 186 16.81 -8.56 -17.32
C GLY A 186 15.81 -8.97 -18.41
N PHE A 187 14.52 -9.08 -18.06
CA PHE A 187 13.44 -9.35 -19.00
C PHE A 187 12.73 -8.05 -19.41
N THR A 188 12.28 -8.01 -20.67
CA THR A 188 11.33 -6.99 -21.12
C THR A 188 9.94 -7.62 -21.17
N VAL A 189 9.11 -7.33 -20.17
CA VAL A 189 7.72 -7.79 -20.11
C VAL A 189 6.78 -6.61 -20.34
N LEU A 190 5.84 -6.79 -21.26
CA LEU A 190 4.86 -5.77 -21.62
C LEU A 190 3.64 -5.89 -20.71
N TYR A 191 3.27 -4.78 -20.06
CA TYR A 191 2.04 -4.67 -19.29
C TYR A 191 0.82 -4.85 -20.20
N ILE A 192 -0.11 -5.75 -19.85
CA ILE A 192 -1.33 -5.98 -20.60
C ILE A 192 -2.53 -5.41 -19.81
N PRO A 193 -3.25 -4.42 -20.34
CA PRO A 193 -4.37 -3.82 -19.64
C PRO A 193 -5.53 -4.82 -19.56
N THR A 194 -6.07 -5.02 -18.36
CA THR A 194 -7.27 -5.83 -18.12
C THR A 194 -8.56 -5.02 -18.19
N GLU A 195 -8.46 -3.70 -18.43
CA GLU A 195 -9.61 -2.81 -18.62
C GLU A 195 -10.46 -3.29 -19.81
N GLY A 196 -11.76 -3.46 -19.58
CA GLY A 196 -12.70 -3.82 -20.65
C GLY A 196 -12.61 -5.27 -21.13
N MET A 197 -11.85 -6.15 -20.46
CA MET A 197 -11.75 -7.58 -20.80
C MET A 197 -13.08 -8.33 -20.76
N HIS A 198 -14.08 -7.78 -20.07
CA HIS A 198 -15.44 -8.31 -19.99
C HIS A 198 -16.38 -7.78 -21.09
N LEU A 199 -15.93 -6.81 -21.89
CA LEU A 199 -16.73 -6.17 -22.93
C LEU A 199 -16.59 -6.93 -24.25
N GLU A 200 -17.69 -7.03 -24.99
CA GLU A 200 -17.63 -7.49 -26.37
C GLU A 200 -16.91 -6.45 -27.25
N PRO A 201 -16.11 -6.85 -28.26
CA PRO A 201 -15.34 -5.90 -29.07
C PRO A 201 -16.17 -4.80 -29.72
N LEU A 202 -17.41 -5.11 -30.12
CA LEU A 202 -18.33 -4.15 -30.72
C LEU A 202 -18.85 -3.10 -29.73
N GLU A 203 -18.83 -3.40 -28.44
CA GLU A 203 -19.20 -2.47 -27.37
C GLU A 203 -18.02 -1.62 -26.94
N ALA A 204 -16.84 -2.24 -26.79
CA ALA A 204 -15.60 -1.58 -26.42
C ALA A 204 -15.23 -0.43 -27.38
N VAL A 205 -15.44 -0.62 -28.69
CA VAL A 205 -15.14 0.41 -29.72
C VAL A 205 -16.04 1.65 -29.61
N LYS A 206 -17.18 1.57 -28.91
CA LYS A 206 -18.09 2.71 -28.74
C LYS A 206 -17.55 3.72 -27.72
N ASP A 207 -16.60 3.33 -26.86
CA ASP A 207 -15.95 4.25 -25.92
C ASP A 207 -14.63 4.78 -26.50
N PRO A 208 -14.60 6.01 -27.05
CA PRO A 208 -13.38 6.59 -27.59
C PRO A 208 -12.32 6.88 -26.52
N ARG A 209 -12.69 7.05 -25.25
CA ARG A 209 -11.75 7.31 -24.16
C ARG A 209 -11.02 6.04 -23.78
N TYR A 210 -11.73 4.92 -23.72
CA TYR A 210 -11.14 3.59 -23.57
C TYR A 210 -10.12 3.32 -24.68
N LEU A 211 -10.51 3.52 -25.95
CA LEU A 211 -9.59 3.34 -27.08
C LEU A 211 -8.33 4.22 -26.97
N LYS A 212 -8.49 5.48 -26.55
CA LYS A 212 -7.37 6.39 -26.33
C LYS A 212 -6.42 5.88 -25.23
N ARG A 213 -6.95 5.30 -24.15
CA ARG A 213 -6.12 4.69 -23.09
C ARG A 213 -5.36 3.47 -23.62
N LEU A 214 -6.01 2.59 -24.39
CA LEU A 214 -5.32 1.46 -25.04
C LEU A 214 -4.25 1.92 -26.03
N GLU A 215 -4.49 2.98 -26.79
CA GLU A 215 -3.49 3.58 -27.70
C GLU A 215 -2.27 4.09 -26.93
N ALA A 216 -2.48 4.71 -25.76
CA ALA A 216 -1.39 5.14 -24.89
C ALA A 216 -0.55 3.94 -24.39
N VAL A 217 -1.21 2.84 -24.00
CA VAL A 217 -0.53 1.59 -23.61
C VAL A 217 0.28 1.01 -24.79
N ALA A 218 -0.31 0.93 -25.98
CA ALA A 218 0.40 0.47 -27.18
C ALA A 218 1.60 1.36 -27.54
N THR A 219 1.48 2.68 -27.34
CA THR A 219 2.58 3.62 -27.51
C THR A 219 3.71 3.37 -26.51
N HIS A 220 3.35 3.03 -25.27
CA HIS A 220 4.32 2.63 -24.26
C HIS A 220 5.03 1.33 -24.65
N TRP A 221 4.32 0.32 -25.17
CA TRP A 221 4.94 -0.90 -25.70
C TRP A 221 5.93 -0.62 -26.83
N MET A 222 5.56 0.23 -27.80
CA MET A 222 6.46 0.61 -28.89
C MET A 222 7.75 1.25 -28.37
N THR A 223 7.65 2.08 -27.33
CA THR A 223 8.80 2.71 -26.68
C THR A 223 9.67 1.67 -25.98
N GLN A 224 9.06 0.79 -25.17
CA GLN A 224 9.79 -0.29 -24.48
C GLN A 224 10.53 -1.22 -25.45
N ILE A 225 9.86 -1.66 -26.53
CA ILE A 225 10.45 -2.53 -27.55
C ILE A 225 11.65 -1.83 -28.20
N ARG A 226 11.53 -0.55 -28.55
CA ARG A 226 12.66 0.22 -29.12
C ARG A 226 13.84 0.32 -28.15
N THR A 227 13.58 0.59 -26.87
CA THR A 227 14.63 0.65 -25.85
C THR A 227 15.32 -0.70 -25.67
N ALA A 228 14.57 -1.80 -25.56
CA ALA A 228 15.13 -3.14 -25.45
C ALA A 228 15.98 -3.54 -26.68
N LEU A 229 15.58 -3.10 -27.87
CA LEU A 229 16.38 -3.29 -29.08
C LEU A 229 17.63 -2.41 -29.09
N ALA A 230 17.55 -1.15 -28.64
CA ALA A 230 18.68 -0.21 -28.60
C ALA A 230 19.75 -0.58 -27.56
N ASP A 231 19.37 -1.14 -26.41
CA ASP A 231 20.33 -1.65 -25.40
C ASP A 231 21.22 -2.78 -25.98
N THR A 232 20.81 -3.40 -27.09
CA THR A 232 21.65 -4.37 -27.83
C THR A 232 22.84 -3.71 -28.54
N ASP A 233 22.71 -2.44 -28.93
CA ASP A 233 23.72 -1.73 -29.72
C ASP A 233 24.75 -0.99 -28.84
N GLN A 234 24.52 -0.89 -27.52
CA GLN A 234 25.35 -0.16 -26.56
C GLN A 234 26.25 -1.05 -25.69
N THR A 235 26.59 -2.28 -26.12
CA THR A 235 27.71 -2.98 -25.52
C THR A 235 28.98 -2.20 -25.82
N ASP A 236 29.48 -1.46 -24.83
CA ASP A 236 30.74 -0.74 -24.90
C ASP A 236 31.87 -1.76 -25.12
N HIS A 237 32.25 -1.96 -26.38
CA HIS A 237 33.22 -2.98 -26.80
C HIS A 237 34.63 -2.75 -26.22
N ASP A 238 34.84 -1.64 -25.51
CA ASP A 238 36.15 -1.19 -25.04
C ASP A 238 36.45 -1.59 -23.58
N SER A 239 35.57 -2.27 -22.83
CA SER A 239 35.85 -2.60 -21.40
C SER A 239 35.20 -3.87 -20.82
N VAL A 240 34.91 -4.88 -21.64
CA VAL A 240 34.30 -6.14 -21.16
C VAL A 240 35.27 -7.31 -21.37
N CYS A 241 35.51 -8.13 -20.34
CA CYS A 241 36.36 -9.32 -20.46
C CYS A 241 35.67 -10.35 -21.39
N PRO A 242 36.39 -11.13 -22.21
CA PRO A 242 35.77 -12.13 -23.11
C PRO A 242 34.84 -13.14 -22.41
N SER A 243 35.06 -13.42 -21.11
CA SER A 243 34.15 -14.24 -20.29
C SER A 243 32.79 -13.58 -20.10
N ASP A 244 32.78 -12.28 -19.86
CA ASP A 244 31.58 -11.51 -19.57
C ASP A 244 30.75 -11.35 -20.85
N GLU A 245 31.42 -11.24 -22.02
CA GLU A 245 30.76 -11.29 -23.32
C GLU A 245 30.13 -12.67 -23.59
N TYR A 246 30.83 -13.77 -23.28
CA TYR A 246 30.27 -15.11 -23.40
C TYR A 246 29.04 -15.30 -22.50
N ASP A 247 29.12 -14.91 -21.24
CA ASP A 247 28.00 -15.01 -20.28
C ASP A 247 26.82 -14.11 -20.70
N PHE A 248 27.10 -12.91 -21.22
CA PHE A 248 26.09 -12.03 -21.82
C PHE A 248 25.34 -12.70 -22.98
N TRP A 249 26.06 -13.29 -23.94
CA TRP A 249 25.44 -13.99 -25.07
C TRP A 249 24.71 -15.28 -24.65
N LEU A 250 25.17 -15.93 -23.58
CA LEU A 250 24.56 -17.14 -23.04
C LEU A 250 23.26 -16.84 -22.28
N TYR A 251 23.25 -15.76 -21.49
CA TYR A 251 22.05 -15.23 -20.83
C TYR A 251 20.96 -14.90 -21.88
N ARG A 252 21.35 -14.29 -23.01
CA ARG A 252 20.43 -13.87 -24.08
C ARG A 252 19.81 -15.01 -24.89
N ARG A 253 20.41 -16.20 -24.91
CA ARG A 253 19.92 -17.35 -25.71
C ARG A 253 18.90 -18.23 -24.97
N LYS A 254 18.73 -18.05 -23.66
CA LYS A 254 17.71 -18.74 -22.86
C LYS A 254 16.40 -17.98 -22.91
#